data_AF-A0A8J4FWE4-F1
#
_entry.id   AF-A0A8J4FWE4-F1
#
_cell.length_a   1.000
_cell.length_b   1.000
_cell.length_c   1.000
_cell.angle_alpha   90.00
_cell.angle_beta   90.00
_cell.angle_gamma   90.00
#
_symmetry.space_group_name_H-M   'P 1'
#
loop_
_entity.id
_entity.type
_entity.pdbx_description
1 polymer ?
#
loop_
_entity_poly.entity_id
_entity_poly.type
_entity_poly.pdbx_seq_one_letter_code
_entity_poly.pdbx_strand_id
1 'polypeptide(L)'
;MRRQLNEALYLVVRSRGGHQGDVQAQGQEQRHGKGAGPSPASPGADRGGSDAGGTWGFPLATHTGEESISDTAQRALHSTIGRSHPVFFVGKAPMAHLRAPQTGGKIFFMLAQAVDDPWALRLVEGSTAQDYAWVTKQELLTTYLSDARLRELVRKML
;
A
#
# COMPACT_ATOMS: atom_id res chain seq x y z
N MET A 1 17.70 10.06 -8.28
CA MET A 1 18.26 10.88 -7.18
C MET A 1 18.14 10.03 -5.91
N ARG A 2 19.24 9.46 -5.41
CA ARG A 2 19.21 8.58 -4.23
C ARG A 2 19.26 9.46 -2.98
N ARG A 3 18.22 9.43 -2.13
CA ARG A 3 18.25 10.12 -0.83
C ARG A 3 19.33 9.43 0.03
N GLN A 4 20.45 10.11 0.30
CA GLN A 4 21.43 9.64 1.29
C GLN A 4 20.95 10.07 2.67
N LEU A 5 20.38 9.13 3.40
CA LEU A 5 19.80 9.39 4.72
C LEU A 5 20.52 8.51 5.75
N ASN A 6 20.94 9.12 6.85
CA ASN A 6 21.46 8.44 8.04
C ASN A 6 20.33 7.84 8.90
N GLU A 7 19.11 7.75 8.35
CA GLU A 7 17.89 7.40 9.05
C GLU A 7 17.18 6.23 8.35
N ALA A 8 16.45 5.45 9.14
CA ALA A 8 15.63 4.36 8.61
C ALA A 8 14.47 4.92 7.77
N LEU A 9 14.17 4.21 6.68
CA LEU A 9 13.08 4.55 5.76
C LEU A 9 11.99 3.50 5.81
N TYR A 10 10.76 3.98 5.73
CA TYR A 10 9.57 3.15 5.85
C TYR A 10 8.75 3.25 4.58
N LEU A 11 8.31 2.10 4.09
CA LEU A 11 7.45 2.02 2.92
C LEU A 11 6.02 2.39 3.30
N VAL A 12 5.46 3.37 2.61
CA VAL A 12 4.03 3.68 2.63
C VAL A 12 3.47 3.63 1.23
N VAL A 13 2.19 3.27 1.15
CA VAL A 13 1.45 3.16 -0.11
C VAL A 13 0.19 4.01 -0.05
N ARG A 14 -0.14 4.62 -1.19
CA ARG A 14 -1.37 5.39 -1.36
C ARG A 14 -2.42 4.51 -2.01
N SER A 15 -3.44 4.14 -1.26
CA SER A 15 -4.57 3.39 -1.79
C SER A 15 -5.59 4.32 -2.44
N ARG A 16 -6.23 3.86 -3.52
CA ARG A 16 -7.38 4.54 -4.15
C ARG A 16 -8.53 4.60 -3.13
N GLY A 17 -9.02 5.80 -2.82
CA GLY A 17 -10.15 5.98 -1.91
C GLY A 17 -11.42 5.35 -2.48
N GLY A 18 -11.63 4.07 -2.19
CA GLY A 18 -12.79 3.31 -2.64
C GLY A 18 -12.56 1.81 -2.41
N HIS A 19 -13.35 1.22 -1.50
CA HIS A 19 -13.49 -0.21 -1.23
C HIS A 19 -12.27 -0.93 -0.63
N GLN A 20 -12.05 -0.72 0.67
CA GLN A 20 -11.58 -1.80 1.54
C GLN A 20 -12.79 -2.68 1.88
N GLY A 21 -13.15 -3.59 0.98
CA GLY A 21 -14.28 -4.50 1.14
C GLY A 21 -15.04 -4.72 -0.16
N ASP A 22 -14.47 -5.51 -1.07
CA ASP A 22 -15.22 -6.52 -1.83
C ASP A 22 -14.24 -7.23 -2.77
N VAL A 23 -13.88 -8.46 -2.41
CA VAL A 23 -13.42 -9.44 -3.40
C VAL A 23 -14.31 -10.65 -3.19
N GLN A 24 -15.50 -10.60 -3.78
CA GLN A 24 -16.37 -11.75 -3.95
C GLN A 24 -16.39 -12.12 -5.44
N ALA A 25 -16.16 -13.40 -5.66
CA ALA A 25 -15.92 -14.04 -6.95
C ALA A 25 -17.09 -13.96 -7.94
N GLN A 26 -16.75 -13.93 -9.23
CA GLN A 26 -17.39 -14.62 -10.38
C GLN A 26 -16.55 -14.26 -11.63
N GLY A 27 -16.08 -15.21 -12.44
CA GLY A 27 -16.89 -16.14 -13.22
C GLY A 27 -16.98 -15.58 -14.65
N GLN A 28 -16.37 -16.29 -15.60
CA GLN A 28 -16.22 -15.94 -17.03
C GLN A 28 -17.54 -15.56 -17.71
N GLU A 29 -17.51 -14.61 -18.66
CA GLU A 29 -17.94 -14.88 -20.05
C GLU A 29 -17.43 -13.79 -21.02
N GLN A 30 -16.78 -14.23 -22.09
CA GLN A 30 -16.24 -13.41 -23.19
C GLN A 30 -17.35 -13.02 -24.17
N ARG A 31 -17.36 -11.78 -24.70
CA ARG A 31 -17.77 -11.52 -26.09
C ARG A 31 -17.05 -10.32 -26.72
N HIS A 32 -16.71 -10.52 -27.99
CA HIS A 32 -15.96 -9.69 -28.92
C HIS A 32 -16.64 -8.36 -29.29
N GLY A 33 -15.83 -7.34 -29.62
CA GLY A 33 -16.28 -6.13 -30.33
C GLY A 33 -15.12 -5.22 -30.74
N LYS A 34 -14.90 -5.12 -32.05
CA LYS A 34 -13.79 -4.49 -32.80
C LYS A 34 -14.12 -3.02 -33.12
N GLY A 35 -13.13 -2.10 -33.12
CA GLY A 35 -13.27 -0.83 -33.88
C GLY A 35 -12.44 0.39 -33.44
N ALA A 36 -11.35 0.63 -34.18
CA ALA A 36 -10.79 1.92 -34.67
C ALA A 36 -10.69 3.19 -33.78
N GLY A 37 -9.47 3.75 -33.69
CA GLY A 37 -9.21 5.17 -33.33
C GLY A 37 -9.66 6.15 -34.43
N PRO A 38 -9.48 7.48 -34.24
CA PRO A 38 -8.15 8.07 -34.10
C PRO A 38 -8.03 9.26 -33.09
N SER A 39 -6.78 9.61 -32.73
CA SER A 39 -6.39 10.91 -32.13
C SER A 39 -6.32 12.02 -33.21
N PRO A 40 -5.91 13.29 -32.93
CA PRO A 40 -5.65 14.00 -31.67
C PRO A 40 -6.32 15.41 -31.58
N ALA A 41 -6.48 15.97 -30.37
CA ALA A 41 -6.52 17.43 -30.18
C ALA A 41 -6.31 17.78 -28.70
N SER A 42 -5.19 18.44 -28.38
CA SER A 42 -5.10 19.34 -27.22
C SER A 42 -5.75 20.67 -27.59
N PRO A 43 -6.40 21.36 -26.64
CA PRO A 43 -5.74 22.56 -26.11
C PRO A 43 -6.03 22.82 -24.62
N GLY A 44 -5.19 23.67 -24.02
CA GLY A 44 -5.67 24.62 -23.03
C GLY A 44 -5.32 24.31 -21.57
N ALA A 45 -4.48 25.17 -21.03
CA ALA A 45 -4.10 25.26 -19.63
C ALA A 45 -5.28 25.58 -18.69
N ASP A 46 -4.97 25.48 -17.39
CA ASP A 46 -5.68 26.08 -16.24
C ASP A 46 -6.78 25.20 -15.60
N ARG A 47 -6.39 24.44 -14.56
CA ARG A 47 -6.88 24.59 -13.17
C ARG A 47 -6.41 23.43 -12.30
N GLY A 48 -6.00 23.77 -11.08
CA GLY A 48 -5.42 22.86 -10.09
C GLY A 48 -6.09 21.50 -10.04
N GLY A 49 -5.30 20.46 -10.28
CA GLY A 49 -5.71 19.08 -10.12
C GLY A 49 -5.98 18.81 -8.64
N SER A 50 -7.26 18.88 -8.29
CA SER A 50 -7.85 18.40 -7.05
C SER A 50 -7.21 17.09 -6.59
N ASP A 51 -6.78 17.06 -5.33
CA ASP A 51 -6.41 15.86 -4.57
C ASP A 51 -7.27 14.67 -5.00
N ALA A 52 -6.69 13.79 -5.82
CA ALA A 52 -7.30 12.52 -6.16
C ALA A 52 -7.19 11.63 -4.92
N GLY A 53 -8.18 11.78 -4.04
CA GLY A 53 -8.29 11.29 -2.66
C GLY A 53 -7.86 9.85 -2.46
N GLY A 54 -6.58 9.66 -2.16
CA GLY A 54 -6.01 8.40 -1.73
C GLY A 54 -5.55 8.48 -0.28
N THR A 55 -5.77 7.44 0.50
CA THR A 55 -5.28 7.37 1.87
C THR A 55 -3.91 6.71 1.88
N TRP A 56 -2.94 7.37 2.50
CA TRP A 56 -1.62 6.82 2.74
C TRP A 56 -1.63 5.91 3.96
N GLY A 57 -0.99 4.75 3.85
CA GLY A 57 -0.85 3.81 4.93
C GLY A 57 0.12 2.69 4.59
N PHE A 58 0.15 1.67 5.43
CA PHE A 58 0.91 0.45 5.16
C PHE A 58 0.12 -0.50 4.25
N PRO A 59 0.78 -1.40 3.51
CA PRO A 59 0.09 -2.47 2.79
C PRO A 59 -0.72 -3.34 3.76
N LEU A 60 -2.01 -3.53 3.47
CA LEU A 60 -2.94 -4.29 4.31
C LEU A 60 -3.76 -5.24 3.44
N ALA A 61 -4.06 -6.42 3.98
CA ALA A 61 -5.00 -7.37 3.39
C ALA A 61 -5.89 -7.99 4.46
N THR A 62 -7.11 -8.35 4.08
CA THR A 62 -8.03 -9.12 4.93
C THR A 62 -7.49 -10.53 5.11
N HIS A 63 -7.49 -11.01 6.36
CA HIS A 63 -7.15 -12.37 6.72
C HIS A 63 -8.26 -13.32 6.30
N THR A 64 -7.95 -14.38 5.55
CA THR A 64 -8.95 -15.32 5.00
C THR A 64 -9.35 -16.43 5.97
N GLY A 65 -8.56 -16.66 7.02
CA GLY A 65 -8.76 -17.75 7.99
C GLY A 65 -8.03 -19.04 7.65
N GLU A 66 -7.58 -19.20 6.40
CA GLU A 66 -6.87 -20.38 5.91
C GLU A 66 -5.33 -20.25 6.03
N GLU A 67 -4.83 -19.04 6.22
CA GLU A 67 -3.40 -18.73 6.31
C GLU A 67 -3.05 -18.14 7.68
N SER A 68 -1.76 -18.04 8.01
CA SER A 68 -1.32 -17.35 9.23
C SER A 68 -1.32 -15.83 9.06
N ILE A 69 -1.27 -15.07 10.18
CA ILE A 69 -1.13 -13.61 10.15
C ILE A 69 0.14 -13.19 9.39
N SER A 70 1.24 -13.94 9.56
CA SER A 70 2.49 -13.68 8.84
C SER A 70 2.33 -13.91 7.34
N ASP A 71 1.64 -14.98 6.94
CA ASP A 71 1.38 -15.27 5.52
C ASP A 71 0.46 -14.20 4.90
N THR A 72 -0.55 -13.74 5.64
CA THR A 72 -1.43 -12.64 5.24
C THR A 72 -0.64 -11.36 4.99
N ALA A 73 0.30 -11.01 5.88
CA ALA A 73 1.15 -9.82 5.73
C ALA A 73 2.10 -9.96 4.53
N GLN A 74 2.65 -11.15 4.32
CA GLN A 74 3.49 -11.43 3.15
C GLN A 74 2.68 -11.33 1.85
N ARG A 75 1.45 -11.85 1.84
CA ARG A 75 0.53 -11.73 0.69
C ARG A 75 0.17 -10.28 0.42
N ALA A 76 -0.17 -9.49 1.44
CA ALA A 76 -0.46 -8.06 1.31
C ALA A 76 0.70 -7.28 0.69
N LEU A 77 1.93 -7.59 1.10
CA LEU A 77 3.13 -6.96 0.57
C LEU A 77 3.36 -7.38 -0.89
N HIS A 78 3.34 -8.68 -1.18
CA HIS A 78 3.57 -9.19 -2.53
C HIS A 78 2.50 -8.78 -3.53
N SER A 79 1.23 -8.64 -3.11
CA SER A 79 0.17 -8.11 -3.97
C SER A 79 0.37 -6.64 -4.31
N THR A 80 1.17 -5.92 -3.52
CA THR A 80 1.41 -4.49 -3.68
C THR A 80 2.68 -4.20 -4.46
N ILE A 81 3.80 -4.84 -4.09
CA ILE A 81 5.14 -4.52 -4.63
C ILE A 81 5.79 -5.69 -5.39
N GLY A 82 5.07 -6.80 -5.52
CA GLY A 82 5.55 -8.00 -6.20
C GLY A 82 6.49 -8.83 -5.33
N ARG A 83 6.89 -9.99 -5.88
CA ARG A 83 7.86 -10.91 -5.24
C ARG A 83 9.29 -10.65 -5.69
N SER A 84 9.48 -9.74 -6.66
CA SER A 84 10.79 -9.39 -7.21
C SER A 84 11.61 -8.51 -6.28
N HIS A 85 10.99 -7.91 -5.27
CA HIS A 85 11.69 -7.12 -4.26
C HIS A 85 11.89 -7.99 -3.00
N PRO A 86 13.12 -8.44 -2.70
CA PRO A 86 13.37 -9.34 -1.58
C PRO A 86 13.15 -8.61 -0.25
N VAL A 87 12.24 -9.16 0.55
CA VAL A 87 11.90 -8.64 1.88
C VAL A 87 12.04 -9.75 2.90
N PHE A 88 12.67 -9.43 4.03
CA PHE A 88 12.85 -10.34 5.15
C PHE A 88 11.90 -9.97 6.29
N PHE A 89 11.00 -10.89 6.67
CA PHE A 89 10.09 -10.71 7.80
C PHE A 89 10.80 -11.03 9.12
N VAL A 90 10.71 -10.10 10.08
CA VAL A 90 11.37 -10.23 11.38
C VAL A 90 10.46 -11.03 12.33
N GLY A 91 10.70 -12.33 12.40
CA GLY A 91 9.94 -13.24 13.25
C GLY A 91 8.52 -13.51 12.76
N LYS A 92 7.77 -14.31 13.53
CA LYS A 92 6.39 -14.71 13.20
C LYS A 92 5.33 -13.97 14.04
N ALA A 93 5.75 -13.22 15.05
CA ALA A 93 4.85 -12.48 15.93
C ALA A 93 4.63 -11.06 15.41
N PRO A 94 3.40 -10.52 15.49
CA PRO A 94 3.14 -9.13 15.14
C PRO A 94 3.84 -8.20 16.13
N MET A 95 4.42 -7.13 15.59
CA MET A 95 5.10 -6.10 16.38
C MET A 95 4.10 -5.16 17.05
N ALA A 96 2.96 -4.94 16.40
CA ALA A 96 1.93 -4.01 16.85
C ALA A 96 0.54 -4.43 16.36
N HIS A 97 -0.50 -3.88 16.98
CA HIS A 97 -1.87 -4.03 16.50
C HIS A 97 -2.70 -2.78 16.74
N LEU A 98 -3.76 -2.62 15.95
CA LEU A 98 -4.72 -1.51 16.05
C LEU A 98 -6.14 -2.03 15.86
N ARG A 99 -7.12 -1.46 16.58
CA ARG A 99 -8.53 -1.78 16.35
C ARG A 99 -9.03 -1.01 15.13
N ALA A 100 -9.51 -1.74 14.12
CA ALA A 100 -10.08 -1.15 12.92
C ALA A 100 -11.35 -0.37 13.30
N PRO A 101 -11.42 0.95 13.03
CA PRO A 101 -12.56 1.78 13.42
C PRO A 101 -13.86 1.38 12.71
N GLN A 102 -13.76 0.99 11.43
CA GLN A 102 -14.92 0.80 10.55
C GLN A 102 -15.53 -0.59 10.72
N THR A 103 -14.72 -1.62 10.88
CA THR A 103 -15.16 -3.02 10.93
C THR A 103 -15.18 -3.61 12.34
N GLY A 104 -14.63 -2.88 13.34
CA GLY A 104 -14.46 -3.39 14.70
C GLY A 104 -13.41 -4.50 14.85
N GLY A 105 -12.76 -4.91 13.74
CA GLY A 105 -11.71 -5.93 13.70
C GLY A 105 -10.37 -5.46 14.28
N LYS A 106 -9.36 -6.33 14.22
CA LYS A 106 -7.98 -6.02 14.60
C LYS A 106 -7.06 -6.05 13.39
N ILE A 107 -6.24 -5.03 13.24
CA ILE A 107 -5.15 -4.95 12.27
C ILE A 107 -3.87 -5.31 13.01
N PHE A 108 -3.09 -6.24 12.47
CA PHE A 108 -1.79 -6.63 13.01
C PHE A 108 -0.68 -6.17 12.06
N PHE A 109 0.38 -5.59 12.61
CA PHE A 109 1.52 -5.10 11.84
C PHE A 109 2.72 -6.01 12.09
N MET A 110 3.29 -6.51 10.99
CA MET A 110 4.52 -7.30 10.98
C MET A 110 5.70 -6.39 10.64
N LEU A 111 6.84 -6.61 11.28
CA LEU A 111 8.08 -5.93 10.91
C LEU A 111 8.74 -6.68 9.75
N ALA A 112 9.13 -5.94 8.72
CA ALA A 112 9.84 -6.49 7.58
C ALA A 112 10.93 -5.51 7.09
N GLN A 113 12.03 -6.05 6.60
CA GLN A 113 13.19 -5.30 6.11
C GLN A 113 13.39 -5.56 4.62
N ALA A 114 13.51 -4.49 3.82
CA ALA A 114 13.96 -4.61 2.44
C ALA A 114 15.45 -4.97 2.43
N VAL A 115 15.81 -6.00 1.67
CA VAL A 115 17.17 -6.56 1.63
C VAL A 115 17.99 -5.99 0.45
N ASP A 116 17.32 -5.45 -0.57
CA ASP A 116 17.92 -4.96 -1.82
C ASP A 116 17.66 -3.45 -2.01
N ASP A 117 18.11 -2.86 -3.13
CA ASP A 117 17.96 -1.42 -3.43
C ASP A 117 16.47 -1.02 -3.36
N PRO A 118 16.04 -0.27 -2.32
CA PRO A 118 14.64 0.05 -2.10
C PRO A 118 14.06 0.90 -3.25
N TRP A 119 14.91 1.51 -4.09
CA TRP A 119 14.49 2.33 -5.24
C TRP A 119 14.21 1.50 -6.49
N ALA A 120 14.55 0.21 -6.50
CA ALA A 120 14.16 -0.71 -7.56
C ALA A 120 12.70 -1.20 -7.42
N LEU A 121 12.00 -0.78 -6.37
CA LEU A 121 10.62 -1.15 -6.08
C LEU A 121 9.69 -0.74 -7.23
N ARG A 122 8.76 -1.63 -7.60
CA ARG A 122 7.69 -1.36 -8.57
C ARG A 122 6.38 -1.84 -8.01
N LEU A 123 5.33 -1.05 -8.16
CA LEU A 123 3.97 -1.50 -7.83
C LEU A 123 3.51 -2.57 -8.83
N VAL A 124 2.76 -3.53 -8.33
CA VAL A 124 2.10 -4.54 -9.16
C VAL A 124 0.94 -3.90 -9.90
N GLU A 125 0.86 -4.14 -11.21
CA GLU A 125 -0.26 -3.70 -12.04
C GLU A 125 -1.57 -4.35 -11.55
N GLY A 126 -2.59 -3.53 -11.32
CA GLY A 126 -3.86 -3.98 -10.73
C GLY A 126 -3.86 -4.09 -9.19
N SER A 127 -2.78 -3.71 -8.50
CA SER A 127 -2.81 -3.58 -7.04
C SER A 127 -3.71 -2.43 -6.57
N THR A 128 -4.14 -2.48 -5.31
CA THR A 128 -4.94 -1.40 -4.69
C THR A 128 -4.14 -0.13 -4.42
N ALA A 129 -2.80 -0.24 -4.45
CA ALA A 129 -1.88 0.88 -4.32
C ALA A 129 -1.71 1.59 -5.68
N GLN A 130 -1.93 2.90 -5.68
CA GLN A 130 -1.67 3.75 -6.85
C GLN A 130 -0.28 4.37 -6.82
N ASP A 131 0.30 4.49 -5.63
CA ASP A 131 1.55 5.18 -5.42
C ASP A 131 2.26 4.62 -4.20
N TYR A 132 3.58 4.83 -4.11
CA TYR A 132 4.37 4.45 -2.95
C TYR A 132 5.43 5.51 -2.65
N ALA A 133 5.83 5.57 -1.39
CA ALA A 133 6.93 6.41 -0.96
C ALA A 133 7.76 5.70 0.11
N TRP A 134 9.05 5.99 0.11
CA TRP A 134 9.95 5.64 1.19
C TRP A 134 10.27 6.90 1.97
N VAL A 135 9.85 6.92 3.23
CA VAL A 135 9.79 8.14 4.03
C VAL A 135 10.50 7.96 5.36
N THR A 136 11.02 9.05 5.93
CA THR A 136 11.56 9.02 7.29
C THR A 136 10.42 8.89 8.31
N LYS A 137 10.76 8.49 9.54
CA LYS A 137 9.80 8.45 10.66
C LYS A 137 9.12 9.82 10.87
N GLN A 138 9.86 10.92 10.72
CA GLN A 138 9.29 12.25 10.87
C GLN A 138 8.28 12.57 9.76
N GLU A 139 8.64 12.36 8.48
CA GLU A 139 7.74 12.56 7.34
C GLU A 139 6.47 11.69 7.46
N LEU A 140 6.65 10.43 7.88
CA LEU A 140 5.57 9.47 8.11
C LEU A 140 4.53 10.01 9.10
N LEU A 141 4.97 10.57 10.23
CA LEU A 141 4.11 11.04 11.31
C LEU A 141 3.49 12.42 11.05
N THR A 142 4.13 13.27 10.24
CA THR A 142 3.67 14.65 10.00
C THR A 142 2.86 14.81 8.73
N THR A 143 3.19 14.06 7.68
CA THR A 143 2.73 14.33 6.31
C THR A 143 1.86 13.21 5.75
N TYR A 144 2.26 11.94 5.95
CA TYR A 144 1.61 10.81 5.28
C TYR A 144 0.46 10.22 6.09
N LEU A 145 0.65 9.96 7.38
CA LEU A 145 -0.37 9.30 8.20
C LEU A 145 -1.41 10.29 8.73
N SER A 146 -2.65 10.14 8.28
CA SER A 146 -3.78 10.96 8.75
C SER A 146 -4.48 10.41 10.01
N ASP A 147 -4.52 9.08 10.22
CA ASP A 147 -5.12 8.49 11.44
C ASP A 147 -4.22 8.75 12.67
N ALA A 148 -4.76 9.49 13.65
CA ALA A 148 -4.08 9.82 14.90
C ALA A 148 -3.67 8.58 15.73
N ARG A 149 -4.48 7.52 15.72
CA ARG A 149 -4.18 6.28 16.45
C ARG A 149 -3.05 5.51 15.78
N LEU A 150 -3.05 5.49 14.44
CA LEU A 150 -1.96 4.88 13.68
C LEU A 150 -0.65 5.66 13.90
N ARG A 151 -0.69 7.00 13.91
CA ARG A 151 0.46 7.83 14.25
C ARG A 151 1.02 7.53 15.64
N GLU A 152 0.17 7.46 16.66
CA GLU A 152 0.64 7.14 18.02
C GLU A 152 1.20 5.71 18.13
N LEU A 153 0.62 4.75 17.39
CA LEU A 153 1.15 3.39 17.33
C LEU A 153 2.54 3.37 16.69
N VAL A 154 2.69 4.03 15.54
CA VAL A 154 3.95 4.15 14.79
C VAL A 154 5.02 4.84 15.62
N ARG A 155 4.65 5.86 16.41
CA ARG A 155 5.58 6.56 17.32
C ARG A 155 6.17 5.64 18.39
N LYS A 156 5.42 4.63 18.83
CA LYS A 156 5.85 3.64 19.83
C LYS A 156 6.59 2.45 19.21
N MET A 157 6.23 2.10 17.97
CA MET A 157 6.75 0.94 17.26
C MET A 157 8.12 1.22 16.62
N LEU A 158 8.26 2.38 15.98
CA LEU A 158 9.46 2.81 15.25
C LEU A 158 10.27 3.80 16.08
#